data_AF-A0A2G3E8W9-F1
#
_entry.id   AF-A0A2G3E8W9-F1
#
_cell.length_a   1.000
_cell.length_b   1.000
_cell.length_c   1.000
_cell.angle_alpha   90.00
_cell.angle_beta   90.00
_cell.angle_gamma   90.00
#
_symmetry.space_group_name_H-M   'P 1'
#
loop_
_entity.id
_entity.type
_entity.pdbx_description
1 polymer ?
#
loop_
_entity_poly.entity_id
_entity_poly.type
_entity_poly.pdbx_seq_one_letter_code
_entity_poly.pdbx_strand_id
1 'polypeptide(L)'
;MYLFDLLRYKKMVKGMIVDIPDLYTIDDGIYDGACDALLIKARVRTIIENHRIKSVELIEHVNERGAAAEKMIEWINQEKKFNVGMIAGASNSCKVMLKAIENSLKSAS
;
A
#
# COMPACT_ATOMS: atom_id res chain seq x y z
N MET A 1 -20.02 9.17 17.63
CA MET A 1 -19.51 8.03 16.84
C MET A 1 -18.01 8.12 16.58
N TYR A 2 -17.51 9.26 16.07
CA TYR A 2 -16.11 9.49 15.65
C TYR A 2 -14.99 9.03 16.63
N LEU A 3 -15.15 9.21 17.94
CA LEU A 3 -14.12 8.81 18.91
C LEU A 3 -13.86 7.30 18.89
N PHE A 4 -14.91 6.48 18.76
CA PHE A 4 -14.78 5.03 18.70
C PHE A 4 -14.08 4.58 17.40
N ASP A 5 -14.42 5.21 16.27
CA ASP A 5 -13.82 4.92 14.97
C ASP A 5 -12.33 5.29 14.96
N LEU A 6 -11.96 6.42 15.57
CA LEU A 6 -10.56 6.84 15.71
C LEU A 6 -9.74 5.85 16.56
N LEU A 7 -10.30 5.35 17.66
CA LEU A 7 -9.63 4.36 18.51
C LEU A 7 -9.44 3.03 17.76
N ARG A 8 -10.46 2.58 17.01
CA ARG A 8 -10.40 1.37 16.17
C ARG A 8 -9.35 1.51 15.07
N TYR A 9 -9.39 2.62 14.33
CA TYR A 9 -8.39 2.94 13.32
C TYR A 9 -6.96 2.90 13.89
N LYS A 10 -6.71 3.59 15.01
CA LYS A 10 -5.39 3.61 15.65
C LYS A 10 -4.93 2.20 16.04
N LYS A 11 -5.85 1.36 16.54
CA LYS A 11 -5.55 -0.05 16.87
C LYS A 11 -5.21 -0.87 15.62
N MET A 12 -6.00 -0.72 14.54
CA MET A 12 -5.77 -1.42 13.27
C MET A 12 -4.42 -1.05 12.66
N VAL A 13 -4.11 0.24 12.51
CA VAL A 13 -2.83 0.68 11.93
C VAL A 13 -1.64 0.31 12.81
N LYS A 14 -1.79 0.33 14.14
CA LYS A 14 -0.73 -0.11 15.05
C LYS A 14 -0.44 -1.61 14.92
N GLY A 15 -1.47 -2.43 14.73
CA GLY A 15 -1.33 -3.87 14.53
C GLY A 15 -1.04 -4.29 13.09
N MET A 16 -1.05 -3.36 12.14
CA MET A 16 -0.83 -3.63 10.73
C MET A 16 0.65 -3.94 10.48
N ILE A 17 0.91 -5.18 10.10
CA ILE A 17 2.21 -5.67 9.64
C ILE A 17 2.15 -5.76 8.12
N VAL A 18 3.15 -5.20 7.47
CA VAL A 18 3.35 -5.31 6.02
C VAL A 18 4.40 -6.37 5.77
N ASP A 19 4.06 -7.35 4.94
CA ASP A 19 4.92 -8.46 4.57
C ASP A 19 4.81 -8.71 3.07
N ILE A 20 5.70 -8.07 2.32
CA ILE A 20 5.71 -8.13 0.85
C ILE A 20 6.24 -9.51 0.43
N PRO A 21 5.47 -10.30 -0.34
CA PRO A 21 5.92 -11.60 -0.83
C PRO A 21 7.11 -11.47 -1.78
N ASP A 22 7.87 -12.55 -1.93
CA ASP A 22 8.99 -12.59 -2.87
C ASP A 22 8.48 -12.53 -4.32
N LEU A 23 8.94 -11.52 -5.07
CA LEU A 23 8.53 -11.30 -6.46
C LEU A 23 8.94 -12.43 -7.39
N TYR A 24 9.96 -13.21 -7.06
CA TYR A 24 10.33 -14.40 -7.83
C TYR A 24 9.26 -15.50 -7.79
N THR A 25 8.34 -15.45 -6.83
CA THR A 25 7.22 -16.40 -6.71
C THR A 25 5.94 -15.88 -7.36
N ILE A 26 5.97 -14.68 -7.94
CA ILE A 26 4.80 -14.02 -8.51
C ILE A 26 4.94 -14.02 -10.03
N ASP A 27 3.92 -14.55 -10.70
CA ASP A 27 3.84 -14.55 -12.16
C ASP A 27 3.63 -13.14 -12.71
N ASP A 28 4.01 -12.96 -13.97
CA ASP A 28 3.78 -11.71 -14.68
C ASP A 28 2.28 -11.47 -14.86
N GLY A 29 1.84 -10.25 -14.55
CA GLY A 29 0.41 -9.95 -14.49
C GLY A 29 0.08 -8.59 -13.93
N ILE A 30 -1.23 -8.33 -13.85
CA ILE A 30 -1.80 -7.11 -13.29
C ILE A 30 -2.63 -7.52 -12.07
N TYR A 31 -2.30 -6.96 -10.92
CA TYR A 31 -2.90 -7.33 -9.64
C TYR A 31 -3.50 -6.12 -8.95
N ASP A 32 -4.78 -6.18 -8.65
CA ASP A 32 -5.48 -5.13 -7.90
C ASP A 32 -5.50 -5.48 -6.41
N GLY A 33 -5.13 -4.51 -5.57
CA GLY A 33 -5.07 -4.69 -4.12
C GLY A 33 -5.65 -3.50 -3.40
N ALA A 34 -6.27 -3.74 -2.26
CA ALA A 34 -6.83 -2.69 -1.42
C ALA A 34 -6.57 -2.95 0.05
N CYS A 35 -6.47 -1.88 0.83
CA CYS A 35 -6.44 -1.91 2.28
C CYS A 35 -7.36 -0.82 2.82
N ASP A 36 -8.27 -1.20 3.71
CA ASP A 36 -9.21 -0.31 4.38
C ASP A 36 -8.96 -0.35 5.88
N ALA A 37 -8.56 0.80 6.44
CA ALA A 37 -8.34 1.00 7.86
C ALA A 37 -9.38 1.93 8.49
N LEU A 38 -10.63 1.93 8.01
CA LEU A 38 -11.73 2.84 8.37
C LEU A 38 -11.52 4.28 7.91
N LEU A 39 -10.59 5.00 8.53
CA LEU A 39 -10.37 6.42 8.25
C LEU A 39 -9.44 6.64 7.06
N ILE A 40 -8.62 5.64 6.74
CA ILE A 40 -7.68 5.69 5.63
C ILE A 40 -7.85 4.42 4.82
N LYS A 41 -7.96 4.57 3.50
CA LYS A 41 -8.11 3.47 2.56
C LYS A 41 -7.22 3.72 1.36
N ALA A 42 -6.59 2.68 0.84
CA ALA A 42 -5.85 2.75 -0.43
C ALA A 42 -6.26 1.58 -1.33
N ARG A 43 -6.38 1.85 -2.62
CA ARG A 43 -6.49 0.84 -3.68
C ARG A 43 -5.40 1.10 -4.70
N VAL A 44 -4.67 0.04 -5.05
CA VAL A 44 -3.55 0.08 -5.97
C VAL A 44 -3.69 -1.00 -7.02
N ARG A 45 -3.03 -0.80 -8.14
CA ARG A 45 -2.81 -1.81 -9.18
C ARG A 45 -1.32 -2.00 -9.34
N THR A 46 -0.85 -3.23 -9.16
CA THR A 46 0.55 -3.60 -9.29
C THR A 46 0.74 -4.42 -10.55
N ILE A 47 1.66 -3.99 -11.42
CA ILE A 47 1.99 -4.68 -12.65
C ILE A 47 3.36 -5.33 -12.48
N ILE A 48 3.42 -6.65 -12.65
CA ILE A 48 4.64 -7.45 -12.59
C ILE A 48 5.00 -7.92 -14.00
N GLU A 49 6.28 -7.77 -14.35
CA GLU A 49 6.84 -8.22 -15.62
C GLU A 49 8.28 -8.71 -15.39
N ASN A 50 8.60 -9.89 -15.92
CA ASN A 50 9.82 -10.64 -15.65
C ASN A 50 10.13 -10.77 -14.15
N HIS A 51 9.13 -11.13 -13.33
CA HIS A 51 9.25 -11.23 -11.86
C HIS A 51 9.75 -9.93 -11.18
N ARG A 52 9.49 -8.77 -11.80
CA ARG A 52 9.88 -7.45 -11.31
C ARG A 52 8.72 -6.48 -11.37
N ILE A 53 8.80 -5.43 -10.54
CA ILE A 53 7.82 -4.34 -10.56
C ILE A 53 7.96 -3.59 -11.89
N LYS A 54 6.93 -3.66 -12.73
CA LYS A 54 6.82 -2.79 -13.91
C LYS A 54 6.27 -1.43 -13.51
N SER A 55 5.16 -1.41 -12.80
CA SER A 55 4.56 -0.19 -12.26
C SER A 55 3.60 -0.49 -11.12
N VAL A 56 3.32 0.53 -10.32
CA VAL A 56 2.24 0.58 -9.34
C VAL A 56 1.41 1.82 -9.62
N GLU A 57 0.11 1.63 -9.82
CA GLU A 57 -0.84 2.71 -10.04
C GLU A 57 -1.68 2.88 -8.77
N LEU A 58 -1.82 4.12 -8.32
CA LEU A 58 -2.74 4.46 -7.24
C LEU A 58 -4.12 4.69 -7.83
N ILE A 59 -5.07 3.82 -7.49
CA ILE A 59 -6.43 3.90 -8.04
C ILE A 59 -7.37 4.68 -7.12
N GLU A 60 -7.20 4.56 -5.81
CA GLU A 60 -7.99 5.27 -4.81
C GLU A 60 -7.16 5.51 -3.56
N HIS A 61 -7.27 6.69 -2.97
CA HIS A 61 -6.66 7.00 -1.67
C HIS A 61 -7.56 7.91 -0.85
N VAL A 62 -8.21 7.32 0.16
CA VAL A 62 -8.85 8.07 1.24
C VAL A 62 -7.77 8.32 2.27
N ASN A 63 -7.31 9.57 2.36
CA ASN A 63 -6.03 9.88 2.98
C ASN A 63 -6.12 10.79 4.21
N GLU A 64 -7.27 11.40 4.48
CA GLU A 64 -7.47 12.46 5.46
C GLU A 64 -6.48 13.62 5.28
N ARG A 65 -5.31 13.57 5.93
CA ARG A 65 -4.21 14.54 5.81
C ARG A 65 -2.93 13.95 5.21
N GLY A 66 -2.97 12.69 4.79
CA GLY A 66 -1.83 11.87 4.40
C GLY A 66 -1.56 11.80 2.89
N ALA A 67 -2.07 12.75 2.10
CA ALA A 67 -1.83 12.82 0.66
C ALA A 67 -0.33 12.79 0.28
N ALA A 68 0.54 13.30 1.16
CA ALA A 68 1.99 13.25 0.96
C ALA A 68 2.54 11.83 0.78
N ALA A 69 1.83 10.81 1.25
CA ALA A 69 2.23 9.42 1.06
C ALA A 69 2.11 8.95 -0.40
N GLU A 70 1.40 9.66 -1.29
CA GLU A 70 1.27 9.29 -2.70
C GLU A 70 2.61 9.37 -3.45
N LYS A 71 3.52 10.24 -2.99
CA LYS A 71 4.92 10.29 -3.47
C LYS A 71 5.66 8.97 -3.30
N MET A 72 5.22 8.12 -2.37
CA MET A 72 5.75 6.77 -2.20
C MET A 72 5.55 5.94 -3.47
N ILE A 73 4.40 6.05 -4.13
CA ILE A 73 4.08 5.31 -5.36
C ILE A 73 5.00 5.79 -6.50
N GLU A 74 5.24 7.10 -6.59
CA GLU A 74 6.21 7.67 -7.53
C GLU A 74 7.62 7.09 -7.31
N TRP A 75 8.08 7.05 -6.06
CA TRP A 75 9.38 6.47 -5.72
C TRP A 75 9.47 4.97 -6.02
N ILE A 76 8.43 4.19 -5.71
CA ILE A 76 8.38 2.77 -6.07
C ILE A 76 8.50 2.60 -7.58
N ASN A 77 7.82 3.45 -8.36
CA ASN A 77 7.87 3.42 -9.81
C ASN A 77 9.23 3.84 -10.38
N GLN A 78 9.97 4.71 -9.69
CA GLN A 78 11.31 5.14 -10.09
C GLN A 78 12.37 4.09 -9.72
N GLU A 79 12.37 3.64 -8.46
CA GLU A 79 13.39 2.75 -7.90
C GLU A 79 13.12 1.27 -8.17
N LYS A 80 11.90 0.92 -8.57
CA LYS A 80 11.41 -0.47 -8.74
C LYS A 80 11.64 -1.32 -7.49
N LYS A 81 11.43 -0.73 -6.31
CA LYS A 81 11.62 -1.37 -5.00
C LYS A 81 10.50 -0.96 -4.05
N PHE A 82 10.01 -1.92 -3.27
CA PHE A 82 9.04 -1.66 -2.20
C PHE A 82 9.68 -1.24 -0.88
N ASN A 83 11.01 -1.29 -0.77
CA ASN A 83 11.76 -0.80 0.40
C ASN A 83 11.89 0.73 0.36
N VAL A 84 10.73 1.40 0.39
CA VAL A 84 10.62 2.86 0.44
C VAL A 84 10.41 3.29 1.90
N GLY A 85 11.22 4.25 2.33
CA GLY A 85 11.12 4.81 3.68
C GLY A 85 9.76 5.46 3.93
N MET A 86 9.32 5.46 5.19
CA MET A 86 8.08 6.12 5.58
C MET A 86 8.19 7.64 5.38
N ILE A 87 7.20 8.25 4.75
CA ILE A 87 7.14 9.71 4.60
C ILE A 87 6.70 10.34 5.93
N ALA A 88 7.51 11.27 6.43
CA ALA A 88 7.22 11.99 7.67
C ALA A 88 5.87 12.73 7.57
N GLY A 89 5.03 12.60 8.60
CA GLY A 89 3.69 13.21 8.62
C GLY A 89 2.61 12.43 7.85
N ALA A 90 2.96 11.38 7.10
CA ALA A 90 2.00 10.54 6.37
C ALA A 90 2.22 9.04 6.63
N SER A 91 2.80 8.70 7.78
CA SER A 91 3.21 7.34 8.15
C SER A 91 2.09 6.31 8.12
N ASN A 92 0.86 6.69 8.51
CA ASN A 92 -0.28 5.77 8.49
C ASN A 92 -0.74 5.48 7.05
N SER A 93 -0.84 6.51 6.20
CA SER A 93 -1.13 6.35 4.77
C SER A 93 -0.06 5.51 4.06
N CYS A 94 1.23 5.71 4.39
CA CYS A 94 2.33 4.88 3.89
C CYS A 94 2.11 3.40 4.19
N LYS A 95 1.75 3.06 5.44
CA LYS A 95 1.45 1.67 5.83
C LYS A 95 0.25 1.10 5.10
N VAL A 96 -0.83 1.87 4.98
CA VAL A 96 -2.06 1.43 4.30
C VAL A 96 -1.79 1.17 2.81
N MET A 97 -1.03 2.02 2.13
CA MET A 97 -0.62 1.80 0.73
C MET A 97 0.29 0.60 0.57
N LEU A 98 1.32 0.44 1.40
CA LEU A 98 2.17 -0.74 1.37
C LEU A 98 1.37 -2.02 1.64
N LYS A 99 0.38 -1.97 2.53
CA LYS A 99 -0.52 -3.10 2.78
C LYS A 99 -1.44 -3.39 1.59
N ALA A 100 -1.88 -2.37 0.86
CA ALA A 100 -2.64 -2.55 -0.37
C ALA A 100 -1.79 -3.22 -1.46
N ILE A 101 -0.50 -2.86 -1.56
CA ILE A 101 0.47 -3.50 -2.47
C ILE A 101 0.74 -4.95 -2.04
N GLU A 102 0.92 -5.22 -0.75
CA GLU A 102 1.02 -6.60 -0.27
C GLU A 102 -0.22 -7.43 -0.69
N ASN A 103 -1.41 -6.86 -0.50
CA ASN A 103 -2.65 -7.55 -0.83
C ASN A 103 -2.81 -7.79 -2.33
N SER A 104 -2.35 -6.87 -3.20
CA SER A 104 -2.35 -7.12 -4.65
C SER A 104 -1.45 -8.30 -4.98
N LEU A 105 -0.23 -8.31 -4.44
CA LEU A 105 0.75 -9.36 -4.70
C LEU A 105 0.33 -10.72 -4.13
N LYS A 106 -0.34 -10.77 -2.98
CA LYS A 106 -0.88 -12.01 -2.41
C LYS A 106 -2.09 -12.56 -3.17
N SER A 107 -2.78 -11.73 -3.96
CA SER A 107 -3.85 -12.19 -4.85
C SER A 107 -3.33 -12.85 -6.13
N ALA A 108 -2.02 -12.72 -6.41
CA ALA A 108 -1.35 -13.35 -7.53
C ALA A 108 -0.99 -14.83 -7.30
N SER A 109 -1.20 -15.34 -6.08
CA SER A 109 -0.74 -16.65 -5.59
C SER A 109 -1.88 -17.66 -5.47
#